data_AF-A0A929FIN7-F1
#
_entry.id   AF-A0A929FIN7-F1
#
_cell.length_a   1.000
_cell.length_b   1.000
_cell.length_c   1.000
_cell.angle_alpha   90.00
_cell.angle_beta   90.00
_cell.angle_gamma   90.00
#
_symmetry.space_group_name_H-M   'P 1'
#
loop_
_entity.id
_entity.type
_entity.pdbx_description
1 polymer ?
#
loop_
_entity_poly.entity_id
_entity_poly.type
_entity_poly.pdbx_seq_one_letter_code
_entity_poly.pdbx_strand_id
1 'polypeptide(L)'
;MDIMKTIFIDTCVWWHWFSYLDQPSTLLPKLRAEAEAFQQIYNLVLNSDSKQFVFNQKILDELGSRFAEHFKERVLPFAKKVPIPLTRLDGAYKFDGSFLYGGNFGGELRDLLTIQGYKHADKLEESANSLAAGVYLYNTKPRKKEFDIEHMESALECNAELFITTDKKILDLLKQAVSSYPAQHPIAHMYSISKLPSESLNILMCKNH
;
A
#
# COMPACT_ATOMS: atom_id res chain seq x y z
N MET A 1 -18.92 12.35 18.79
CA MET A 1 -17.49 12.39 18.38
C MET A 1 -17.43 11.76 17.01
N ASP A 2 -17.03 12.51 16.00
CA ASP A 2 -16.79 11.93 14.69
C ASP A 2 -15.64 10.93 14.81
N ILE A 3 -15.85 9.72 14.27
CA ILE A 3 -14.82 8.67 14.25
C ILE A 3 -13.74 9.13 13.26
N MET A 4 -12.48 9.09 13.70
CA MET A 4 -11.33 9.45 12.87
C MET A 4 -11.21 8.48 11.69
N LYS A 5 -11.28 9.01 10.47
CA LYS A 5 -11.15 8.22 9.23
C LYS A 5 -9.69 7.97 8.92
N THR A 6 -9.32 6.70 8.91
CA THR A 6 -7.95 6.26 8.59
C THR A 6 -7.83 5.99 7.09
N ILE A 7 -6.91 6.69 6.42
CA ILE A 7 -6.68 6.57 4.97
C ILE A 7 -5.27 6.02 4.76
N PHE A 8 -5.17 4.78 4.31
CA PHE A 8 -3.90 4.14 4.01
C PHE A 8 -3.49 4.43 2.57
N ILE A 9 -2.27 4.93 2.38
CA ILE A 9 -1.75 5.29 1.06
C ILE A 9 -0.63 4.34 0.66
N ASP A 10 -0.81 3.70 -0.48
CA ASP A 10 0.16 2.78 -1.06
C ASP A 10 1.38 3.52 -1.65
N THR A 11 2.55 2.86 -1.70
CA THR A 11 3.82 3.44 -2.18
C THR A 11 3.69 4.05 -3.57
N CYS A 12 3.00 3.37 -4.48
CA CYS A 12 2.87 3.82 -5.86
C CYS A 12 2.18 5.19 -5.97
N VAL A 13 1.25 5.51 -5.07
CA VAL A 13 0.58 6.83 -5.02
C VAL A 13 1.58 7.91 -4.64
N TRP A 14 2.37 7.67 -3.58
CA TRP A 14 3.42 8.59 -3.16
C TRP A 14 4.43 8.84 -4.29
N TRP A 15 4.88 7.78 -4.96
CA TRP A 15 5.82 7.87 -6.06
C TRP A 15 5.28 8.72 -7.23
N HIS A 16 4.02 8.47 -7.64
CA HIS A 16 3.38 9.25 -8.70
C HIS A 16 3.14 10.70 -8.28
N TRP A 17 2.72 10.95 -7.04
CA TRP A 17 2.49 12.30 -6.56
C TRP A 17 3.77 13.11 -6.42
N PHE A 18 4.86 12.55 -5.89
CA PHE A 18 6.13 13.25 -5.86
C PHE A 18 6.70 13.51 -7.26
N SER A 19 6.57 12.54 -8.16
CA SER A 19 6.92 12.74 -9.58
C SER A 19 6.10 13.85 -10.23
N TYR A 20 4.82 13.97 -9.85
CA TYR A 20 3.96 15.05 -10.29
C TYR A 20 4.42 16.41 -9.75
N LEU A 21 4.80 16.50 -8.47
CA LEU A 21 5.30 17.74 -7.87
C LEU A 21 6.61 18.20 -8.51
N ASP A 22 7.51 17.28 -8.84
CA ASP A 22 8.81 17.62 -9.42
C ASP A 22 8.69 17.98 -10.90
N GLN A 23 8.06 17.10 -11.69
CA GLN A 23 8.05 17.19 -13.15
C GLN A 23 6.74 16.61 -13.73
N PRO A 24 5.62 17.35 -13.67
CA PRO A 24 4.30 16.85 -14.09
C PRO A 24 4.26 16.33 -15.53
N SER A 25 5.07 16.92 -16.42
CA SER A 25 5.15 16.59 -17.85
C SER A 25 5.64 15.16 -18.12
N THR A 26 6.40 14.56 -17.18
CA THR A 26 6.98 13.21 -17.31
C THR A 26 5.99 12.09 -17.03
N LEU A 27 4.89 12.39 -16.32
CA LEU A 27 3.84 11.41 -16.05
C LEU A 27 2.93 11.24 -17.25
N LEU A 28 2.57 9.97 -17.50
CA LEU A 28 1.49 9.64 -18.42
C LEU A 28 0.20 10.37 -18.00
N PRO A 29 -0.64 10.81 -18.96
CA PRO A 29 -1.83 11.61 -18.66
C PRO A 29 -2.74 11.01 -17.58
N LYS A 30 -2.92 9.68 -17.59
CA LYS A 30 -3.73 8.98 -16.58
C LYS A 30 -3.12 9.06 -15.17
N LEU A 31 -1.81 8.87 -15.05
CA LEU A 31 -1.11 8.95 -13.77
C LEU A 31 -1.05 10.39 -13.24
N ARG A 32 -0.94 11.37 -14.14
CA ARG A 32 -1.05 12.78 -13.80
C ARG A 32 -2.41 13.10 -13.18
N ALA A 33 -3.50 12.66 -13.80
CA ALA A 33 -4.85 12.88 -13.28
C ALA A 33 -5.07 12.25 -11.90
N GLU A 34 -4.54 11.04 -11.67
CA GLU A 34 -4.60 10.41 -10.34
C GLU A 34 -3.73 11.14 -9.31
N ALA A 35 -2.56 11.65 -9.69
CA ALA A 35 -1.73 12.46 -8.81
C ALA A 35 -2.37 13.81 -8.46
N GLU A 36 -3.07 14.44 -9.41
CA GLU A 36 -3.87 15.66 -9.19
C GLU A 36 -5.05 15.40 -8.25
N ALA A 37 -5.76 14.27 -8.43
CA ALA A 37 -6.81 13.86 -7.50
C ALA A 37 -6.24 13.61 -6.11
N PHE A 38 -5.08 12.95 -6.02
CA PHE A 38 -4.41 12.74 -4.74
C PHE A 38 -3.96 14.04 -4.07
N GLN A 39 -3.48 15.03 -4.82
CA GLN A 39 -3.17 16.36 -4.30
C GLN A 39 -4.39 17.01 -3.61
N GLN A 40 -5.59 16.82 -4.17
CA GLN A 40 -6.82 17.32 -3.55
C GLN A 40 -7.16 16.56 -2.27
N ILE A 41 -7.00 15.22 -2.26
CA ILE A 41 -7.16 14.41 -1.04
C ILE A 41 -6.19 14.87 0.04
N TYR A 42 -4.92 15.08 -0.30
CA TYR A 42 -3.90 15.59 0.60
C TYR A 42 -4.33 16.91 1.25
N ASN A 43 -4.79 17.88 0.44
CA ASN A 43 -5.28 19.15 0.95
C ASN A 43 -6.52 18.97 1.85
N LEU A 44 -7.45 18.07 1.51
CA LEU A 44 -8.63 17.79 2.33
C LEU A 44 -8.26 17.21 3.70
N VAL A 45 -7.30 16.29 3.74
CA VAL A 45 -6.86 15.66 5.00
C VAL A 45 -6.11 16.67 5.87
N LEU A 46 -5.24 17.51 5.30
CA LEU A 46 -4.54 18.55 6.07
C LEU A 46 -5.48 19.58 6.72
N ASN A 47 -6.65 19.81 6.13
CA ASN A 47 -7.64 20.76 6.63
C ASN A 47 -8.77 20.08 7.43
N SER A 48 -8.58 18.83 7.88
CA SER A 48 -9.62 18.05 8.55
C SER A 48 -9.12 17.46 9.86
N ASP A 49 -9.86 17.71 10.95
CA ASP A 49 -9.58 17.12 12.27
C ASP A 49 -10.04 15.65 12.39
N SER A 50 -10.78 15.16 11.39
CA SER A 50 -11.42 13.83 11.40
C SER A 50 -10.86 12.86 10.35
N LYS A 51 -9.76 13.21 9.68
CA LYS A 51 -9.11 12.35 8.68
C LYS A 51 -7.62 12.28 8.96
N GLN A 52 -7.03 11.10 8.83
CA GLN A 52 -5.60 10.90 9.05
C GLN A 52 -5.02 9.97 7.99
N PHE A 53 -3.89 10.37 7.41
CA PHE A 53 -3.10 9.46 6.61
C PHE A 53 -2.36 8.47 7.50
N VAL A 54 -2.32 7.23 7.05
CA VAL A 54 -1.45 6.21 7.62
C VAL A 54 -0.59 5.56 6.53
N PHE A 55 0.57 5.11 6.95
CA PHE A 55 1.56 4.47 6.09
C PHE A 55 2.36 3.47 6.91
N ASN A 56 2.89 2.43 6.27
CA ASN A 56 3.81 1.50 6.94
C ASN A 56 5.28 1.89 6.68
N GLN A 57 6.22 1.34 7.45
CA GLN A 57 7.64 1.70 7.32
C GLN A 57 8.21 1.39 5.93
N LYS A 58 7.74 0.34 5.26
CA LYS A 58 8.29 -0.15 3.99
C LYS A 58 8.17 0.86 2.85
N ILE A 59 7.18 1.75 2.91
CA ILE A 59 7.07 2.88 1.97
C ILE A 59 8.36 3.71 1.90
N LEU A 60 9.05 3.90 3.03
CA LEU A 60 10.30 4.66 3.06
C LEU A 60 11.44 3.92 2.35
N ASP A 61 11.46 2.59 2.42
CA ASP A 61 12.45 1.75 1.75
C ASP A 61 12.17 1.68 0.23
N GLU A 62 10.90 1.62 -0.16
CA GLU A 62 10.49 1.49 -1.57
C GLU A 62 10.55 2.80 -2.36
N LEU A 63 10.27 3.94 -1.72
CA LEU A 63 10.40 5.25 -2.35
C LEU A 63 11.85 5.58 -2.72
N GLY A 64 12.80 5.01 -1.96
CA GLY A 64 14.23 5.23 -2.14
C GLY A 64 14.68 6.66 -1.83
N SER A 65 15.99 6.89 -1.99
CA SER A 65 16.63 8.16 -1.62
C SER A 65 16.11 9.37 -2.39
N ARG A 66 15.61 9.15 -3.63
CA ARG A 66 15.09 10.21 -4.50
C ARG A 66 13.95 11.00 -3.84
N PHE A 67 13.03 10.33 -3.16
CA PHE A 67 11.83 10.95 -2.60
C PHE A 67 11.82 11.01 -1.06
N ALA A 68 12.92 10.60 -0.42
CA ALA A 68 13.04 10.57 1.03
C ALA A 68 12.80 11.95 1.67
N GLU A 69 13.40 13.01 1.12
CA GLU A 69 13.20 14.38 1.63
C GLU A 69 11.77 14.88 1.39
N HIS A 70 11.18 14.61 0.22
CA HIS A 70 9.77 14.94 -0.03
C HIS A 70 8.84 14.28 0.99
N PHE A 71 9.06 13.00 1.28
CA PHE A 71 8.25 12.27 2.25
C PHE A 71 8.45 12.81 3.68
N LYS A 72 9.70 13.11 4.05
CA LYS A 72 10.03 13.67 5.36
C LYS A 72 9.38 15.03 5.60
N GLU A 73 9.40 15.90 4.60
CA GLU A 73 8.85 17.26 4.71
C GLU A 73 7.33 17.30 4.61
N ARG A 74 6.74 16.46 3.74
CA ARG A 74 5.31 16.57 3.38
C ARG A 74 4.44 15.51 4.00
N VAL A 75 4.97 14.34 4.36
CA VAL A 75 4.15 13.23 4.83
C VAL A 75 4.33 12.99 6.32
N LEU A 76 5.57 12.88 6.81
CA LEU A 76 5.85 12.57 8.21
C LEU A 76 5.17 13.51 9.24
N PRO A 77 5.01 14.83 9.00
CA PRO A 77 4.35 15.70 9.97
C PRO A 77 2.85 15.46 10.11
N PHE A 78 2.22 14.82 9.11
CA PHE A 78 0.76 14.74 8.99
C PHE A 78 0.21 13.31 8.86
N ALA A 79 1.09 12.32 8.71
CA ALA A 79 0.73 10.92 8.59
C ALA A 79 1.25 10.11 9.78
N LYS A 80 0.47 9.11 10.19
CA LYS A 80 0.83 8.21 11.28
C LYS A 80 1.43 6.92 10.73
N LYS A 81 2.61 6.56 11.23
CA LYS A 81 3.23 5.27 10.94
C LYS A 81 2.44 4.14 11.60
N VAL A 82 2.16 3.07 10.86
CA VAL A 82 1.58 1.82 11.36
C VAL A 82 2.58 0.66 11.21
N PRO A 83 2.51 -0.35 12.10
CA PRO A 83 3.36 -1.53 11.96
C PRO A 83 2.98 -2.33 10.71
N ILE A 84 3.95 -3.08 10.19
CA ILE A 84 3.72 -4.05 9.14
C ILE A 84 3.33 -5.36 9.82
N PRO A 85 2.15 -5.94 9.54
CA PRO A 85 1.82 -7.27 10.03
C PRO A 85 2.78 -8.27 9.38
N LEU A 86 3.53 -9.00 10.21
CA LEU A 86 4.41 -10.04 9.71
C LEU A 86 3.58 -11.24 9.28
N THR A 87 3.74 -11.65 8.03
CA THR A 87 3.05 -12.86 7.57
C THR A 87 3.99 -13.87 6.95
N ARG A 88 5.16 -13.49 6.39
CA ARG A 88 6.02 -14.44 5.67
C ARG A 88 7.51 -14.10 5.76
N LEU A 89 8.28 -15.05 6.31
CA LEU A 89 9.70 -15.32 6.06
C LEU A 89 10.78 -14.25 6.34
N ASP A 90 10.47 -13.04 6.82
CA ASP A 90 11.52 -12.07 7.21
C ASP A 90 12.41 -12.58 8.38
N GLY A 91 11.90 -13.55 9.15
CA GLY A 91 12.64 -14.24 10.22
C GLY A 91 13.82 -15.11 9.75
N ALA A 92 13.97 -15.36 8.44
CA ALA A 92 15.06 -16.20 7.96
C ALA A 92 16.35 -15.43 7.62
N TYR A 93 16.31 -14.13 7.24
CA TYR A 93 17.49 -13.51 6.61
C TYR A 93 17.83 -12.03 6.87
N LYS A 94 17.22 -11.32 7.84
CA LYS A 94 17.86 -10.25 8.64
C LYS A 94 16.84 -9.56 9.54
N PHE A 95 17.10 -9.59 10.84
CA PHE A 95 16.40 -8.83 11.87
C PHE A 95 16.95 -7.39 11.85
N ASP A 96 16.21 -6.42 11.32
CA ASP A 96 16.61 -5.01 11.23
C ASP A 96 16.20 -4.17 12.46
N GLY A 97 15.69 -4.83 13.51
CA GLY A 97 15.26 -4.17 14.75
C GLY A 97 13.86 -3.56 14.67
N SER A 98 13.09 -3.83 13.62
CA SER A 98 11.66 -3.52 13.59
C SER A 98 10.88 -4.32 14.66
N PHE A 99 9.95 -3.67 15.36
CA PHE A 99 9.07 -4.33 16.32
C PHE A 99 8.06 -5.21 15.58
N LEU A 100 8.06 -6.50 15.92
CA LEU A 100 7.32 -7.55 15.25
C LEU A 100 5.92 -7.71 15.84
N TYR A 101 4.89 -7.65 15.00
CA TYR A 101 3.53 -8.04 15.39
C TYR A 101 2.98 -9.00 14.32
N GLY A 102 2.57 -10.20 14.74
CA GLY A 102 1.66 -11.02 13.95
C GLY A 102 0.31 -10.32 13.95
N GLY A 103 -0.08 -9.74 12.82
CA GLY A 103 -1.38 -9.06 12.70
C GLY A 103 -2.54 -10.06 12.76
N ASN A 104 -3.75 -9.56 13.05
CA ASN A 104 -4.99 -10.35 13.01
C ASN A 104 -5.27 -10.95 11.62
N PHE A 105 -4.92 -10.23 10.56
CA PHE A 105 -5.05 -10.60 9.15
C PHE A 105 -3.78 -11.26 8.62
N GLY A 106 -2.91 -11.72 9.53
CA GLY A 106 -1.57 -12.16 9.24
C GLY A 106 -1.52 -13.38 8.32
N GLY A 107 -1.47 -13.14 7.01
CA GLY A 107 -1.31 -14.13 5.99
C GLY A 107 -2.60 -14.47 5.27
N GLU A 108 -3.71 -13.79 5.59
CA GLU A 108 -5.04 -14.07 5.07
C GLU A 108 -5.24 -13.53 3.65
N LEU A 109 -4.36 -12.62 3.19
CA LEU A 109 -4.34 -12.17 1.79
C LEU A 109 -3.37 -13.00 0.92
N ARG A 110 -2.86 -14.15 1.42
CA ARG A 110 -1.95 -15.05 0.65
C ARG A 110 -2.53 -15.46 -0.69
N ASP A 111 -3.82 -15.73 -0.70
CA ASP A 111 -4.45 -16.37 -1.84
C ASP A 111 -4.40 -15.48 -3.09
N LEU A 112 -4.27 -14.16 -2.91
CA LEU A 112 -4.01 -13.21 -3.98
C LEU A 112 -2.71 -13.51 -4.74
N LEU A 113 -1.69 -14.06 -4.06
CA LEU A 113 -0.44 -14.47 -4.68
C LEU A 113 -0.59 -15.73 -5.52
N THR A 114 -1.65 -16.52 -5.33
CA THR A 114 -1.87 -17.80 -6.01
C THR A 114 -3.04 -17.79 -6.99
N ILE A 115 -3.94 -16.80 -6.94
CA ILE A 115 -5.15 -16.70 -7.79
C ILE A 115 -4.85 -16.74 -9.29
N GLN A 116 -3.67 -16.27 -9.72
CA GLN A 116 -3.25 -16.32 -11.13
C GLN A 116 -2.37 -17.54 -11.46
N GLY A 117 -2.42 -18.60 -10.65
CA GLY A 117 -1.55 -19.78 -10.79
C GLY A 117 -0.08 -19.49 -10.52
N TYR A 118 0.23 -18.33 -9.91
CA TYR A 118 1.59 -17.93 -9.59
C TYR A 118 2.07 -18.74 -8.37
N LYS A 119 3.00 -19.68 -8.60
CA LYS A 119 3.63 -20.50 -7.55
C LYS A 119 4.64 -19.66 -6.77
N HIS A 120 4.11 -18.80 -5.91
CA HIS A 120 4.89 -17.77 -5.23
C HIS A 120 6.02 -18.34 -4.36
N ALA A 121 5.77 -19.44 -3.64
CA ALA A 121 6.78 -20.11 -2.82
C ALA A 121 7.96 -20.61 -3.68
N ASP A 122 7.67 -21.33 -4.76
CA ASP A 122 8.68 -21.79 -5.73
C ASP A 122 9.47 -20.59 -6.30
N LYS A 123 8.81 -19.47 -6.60
CA LYS A 123 9.46 -18.27 -7.14
C LYS A 123 10.35 -17.55 -6.13
N LEU A 124 9.99 -17.55 -4.85
CA LEU A 124 10.85 -17.05 -3.78
C LEU A 124 12.08 -17.94 -3.61
N GLU A 125 11.90 -19.27 -3.61
CA GLU A 125 12.99 -20.24 -3.50
C GLU A 125 13.96 -20.14 -4.70
N GLU A 126 13.42 -20.12 -5.93
CA GLU A 126 14.20 -19.88 -7.16
C GLU A 126 15.01 -18.57 -7.06
N SER A 127 14.38 -17.50 -6.56
CA SER A 127 15.05 -16.21 -6.40
C SER A 127 16.15 -16.28 -5.37
N ALA A 128 15.89 -16.82 -4.18
CA ALA A 128 16.88 -16.98 -3.12
C ALA A 128 18.11 -17.77 -3.57
N ASN A 129 17.89 -18.85 -4.34
CA ASN A 129 18.95 -19.72 -4.85
C ASN A 129 19.74 -19.12 -6.02
N SER A 130 19.24 -18.05 -6.65
CA SER A 130 19.88 -17.40 -7.81
C SER A 130 20.47 -16.03 -7.50
N LEU A 131 20.42 -15.59 -6.23
CA LEU A 131 20.97 -14.29 -5.83
C LEU A 131 22.50 -14.25 -5.94
N ALA A 132 23.00 -13.25 -6.66
CA ALA A 132 24.41 -12.90 -6.60
C ALA A 132 24.79 -12.37 -5.21
N ALA A 133 26.06 -12.56 -4.84
CA ALA A 133 26.59 -12.02 -3.59
C ALA A 133 26.36 -10.50 -3.51
N GLY A 134 25.87 -10.03 -2.36
CA GLY A 134 25.54 -8.62 -2.14
C GLY A 134 24.16 -8.17 -2.67
N VAL A 135 23.43 -9.04 -3.37
CA VAL A 135 22.03 -8.79 -3.76
C VAL A 135 21.11 -9.44 -2.73
N TYR A 136 20.14 -8.66 -2.26
CA TYR A 136 19.20 -9.11 -1.25
C TYR A 136 17.86 -9.57 -1.85
N LEU A 137 17.22 -10.56 -1.20
CA LEU A 137 15.93 -11.11 -1.64
C LEU A 137 14.82 -10.04 -1.69
N TYR A 138 14.87 -9.02 -0.83
CA TYR A 138 13.93 -7.89 -0.86
C TYR A 138 13.96 -7.08 -2.15
N ASN A 139 15.06 -7.13 -2.92
CA ASN A 139 15.14 -6.46 -4.21
C ASN A 139 14.49 -7.28 -5.34
N THR A 140 14.09 -8.53 -5.08
CA THR A 140 13.57 -9.44 -6.10
C THR A 140 12.09 -9.20 -6.37
N LYS A 141 11.68 -9.47 -7.61
CA LYS A 141 10.28 -9.32 -8.04
C LYS A 141 9.30 -10.15 -7.21
N PRO A 142 9.57 -11.41 -6.81
CA PRO A 142 8.67 -12.15 -5.95
C PRO A 142 8.48 -11.49 -4.59
N ARG A 143 9.56 -11.01 -3.94
CA ARG A 143 9.42 -10.35 -2.63
C ARG A 143 8.65 -9.04 -2.71
N LYS A 144 8.80 -8.26 -3.79
CA LYS A 144 7.99 -7.04 -4.02
C LYS A 144 6.48 -7.34 -4.04
N LYS A 145 6.06 -8.45 -4.64
CA LYS A 145 4.64 -8.86 -4.62
C LYS A 145 4.12 -9.12 -3.21
N GLU A 146 4.96 -9.57 -2.29
CA GLU A 146 4.54 -9.73 -0.90
C GLU A 146 4.42 -8.38 -0.17
N PHE A 147 5.22 -7.38 -0.54
CA PHE A 147 5.07 -6.04 0.02
C PHE A 147 3.70 -5.44 -0.34
N ASP A 148 3.25 -5.60 -1.59
CA ASP A 148 1.90 -5.19 -2.01
C ASP A 148 0.81 -5.82 -1.12
N ILE A 149 0.97 -7.11 -0.77
CA ILE A 149 0.06 -7.82 0.13
C ILE A 149 0.16 -7.29 1.57
N GLU A 150 1.37 -7.10 2.08
CA GLU A 150 1.61 -6.59 3.43
C GLU A 150 1.08 -5.16 3.61
N HIS A 151 1.06 -4.35 2.54
CA HIS A 151 0.47 -3.01 2.54
C HIS A 151 -1.05 -3.10 2.74
N MET A 152 -1.68 -4.01 2.00
CA MET A 152 -3.11 -4.29 2.16
C MET A 152 -3.42 -4.86 3.55
N GLU A 153 -2.63 -5.81 4.05
CA GLU A 153 -2.79 -6.36 5.40
C GLU A 153 -2.60 -5.25 6.46
N SER A 154 -1.60 -4.36 6.31
CA SER A 154 -1.39 -3.21 7.20
C SER A 154 -2.61 -2.27 7.23
N ALA A 155 -3.25 -2.06 6.08
CA ALA A 155 -4.45 -1.25 5.96
C ALA A 155 -5.64 -1.88 6.71
N LEU A 156 -5.79 -3.20 6.64
CA LEU A 156 -6.81 -3.93 7.40
C LEU A 156 -6.55 -3.88 8.91
N GLU A 157 -5.30 -4.09 9.35
CA GLU A 157 -4.93 -4.03 10.78
C GLU A 157 -5.24 -2.68 11.41
N CYS A 158 -4.99 -1.59 10.68
CA CYS A 158 -5.27 -0.25 11.18
C CYS A 158 -6.72 0.20 10.94
N ASN A 159 -7.62 -0.70 10.52
CA ASN A 159 -9.01 -0.42 10.18
C ASN A 159 -9.14 0.77 9.23
N ALA A 160 -8.33 0.78 8.15
CA ALA A 160 -8.40 1.82 7.15
C ALA A 160 -9.80 1.84 6.49
N GLU A 161 -10.40 3.03 6.41
CA GLU A 161 -11.64 3.24 5.66
C GLU A 161 -11.39 3.26 4.15
N LEU A 162 -10.17 3.64 3.77
CA LEU A 162 -9.72 3.69 2.38
C LEU A 162 -8.30 3.18 2.29
N PHE A 163 -8.05 2.34 1.30
CA PHE A 163 -6.72 2.02 0.80
C PHE A 163 -6.57 2.61 -0.60
N ILE A 164 -5.74 3.63 -0.72
CA ILE A 164 -5.56 4.35 -1.97
C ILE A 164 -4.34 3.79 -2.68
N THR A 165 -4.54 3.27 -3.88
CA THR A 165 -3.47 2.78 -4.76
C THR A 165 -3.67 3.26 -6.18
N THR A 166 -2.59 3.40 -6.95
CA THR A 166 -2.64 3.60 -8.41
C THR A 166 -2.38 2.32 -9.19
N ASP A 167 -2.08 1.20 -8.49
CA ASP A 167 -1.87 -0.09 -9.15
C ASP A 167 -3.22 -0.74 -9.52
N LYS A 168 -3.62 -0.53 -10.77
CA LYS A 168 -4.83 -1.14 -11.33
C LYS A 168 -4.78 -2.66 -11.35
N LYS A 169 -3.59 -3.28 -11.40
CA LYS A 169 -3.49 -4.74 -11.39
C LYS A 169 -3.89 -5.30 -10.03
N ILE A 170 -3.55 -4.62 -8.94
CA ILE A 170 -4.01 -4.99 -7.59
C ILE A 170 -5.53 -4.87 -7.51
N LEU A 171 -6.11 -3.78 -8.03
CA LEU A 171 -7.56 -3.58 -8.04
C LEU A 171 -8.30 -4.65 -8.86
N ASP A 172 -7.79 -4.97 -10.05
CA ASP A 172 -8.33 -6.02 -10.92
C ASP A 172 -8.20 -7.40 -10.27
N LEU A 173 -7.07 -7.67 -9.60
CA LEU A 173 -6.85 -8.92 -8.86
C LEU A 173 -7.86 -9.07 -7.71
N LEU A 174 -8.04 -8.03 -6.89
CA LEU A 174 -9.04 -8.02 -5.82
C LEU A 174 -10.46 -8.23 -6.36
N LYS A 175 -10.80 -7.58 -7.48
CA LYS A 175 -12.09 -7.73 -8.15
C LYS A 175 -12.32 -9.15 -8.68
N GLN A 176 -11.28 -9.81 -9.21
CA GLN A 176 -11.37 -11.20 -9.64
C GLN A 176 -11.53 -12.14 -8.44
N ALA A 177 -10.84 -11.84 -7.33
CA ALA A 177 -10.83 -12.65 -6.13
C ALA A 177 -12.15 -12.58 -5.37
N VAL A 178 -12.76 -11.40 -5.23
CA VAL A 178 -13.86 -11.15 -4.29
C VAL A 178 -15.08 -12.06 -4.49
N SER A 179 -15.38 -12.48 -5.73
CA SER A 179 -16.50 -13.39 -6.02
C SER A 179 -16.34 -14.79 -5.42
N SER A 180 -15.10 -15.16 -5.06
CA SER A 180 -14.75 -16.48 -4.51
C SER A 180 -14.78 -16.52 -2.98
N TYR A 181 -15.01 -15.38 -2.32
CA TYR A 181 -14.93 -15.27 -0.87
C TYR A 181 -16.17 -14.62 -0.26
N PRO A 182 -16.57 -15.00 0.97
CA PRO A 182 -17.69 -14.38 1.65
C PRO A 182 -17.38 -12.92 2.04
N ALA A 183 -18.41 -12.11 2.30
CA ALA A 183 -18.26 -10.67 2.56
C ALA A 183 -17.37 -10.35 3.78
N GLN A 184 -17.38 -11.21 4.79
CA GLN A 184 -16.53 -11.09 5.98
C GLN A 184 -15.06 -11.47 5.74
N HIS A 185 -14.72 -11.98 4.55
CA HIS A 185 -13.35 -12.38 4.24
C HIS A 185 -12.46 -11.14 4.02
N PRO A 186 -11.19 -11.16 4.46
CA PRO A 186 -10.25 -10.05 4.30
C PRO A 186 -10.10 -9.57 2.85
N ILE A 187 -10.11 -10.47 1.87
CA ILE A 187 -10.08 -10.12 0.44
C ILE A 187 -11.29 -9.25 0.06
N ALA A 188 -12.49 -9.61 0.54
CA ALA A 188 -13.71 -8.86 0.25
C ALA A 188 -13.70 -7.49 0.93
N HIS A 189 -13.24 -7.44 2.19
CA HIS A 189 -13.04 -6.19 2.91
C HIS A 189 -12.02 -5.28 2.19
N MET A 190 -10.86 -5.83 1.82
CA MET A 190 -9.81 -5.13 1.10
C MET A 190 -10.32 -4.59 -0.24
N TYR A 191 -11.05 -5.40 -1.01
CA TYR A 191 -11.68 -4.94 -2.25
C TYR A 191 -12.64 -3.74 -2.02
N SER A 192 -13.40 -3.76 -0.93
CA SER A 192 -14.36 -2.70 -0.63
C SER A 192 -13.68 -1.34 -0.34
N ILE A 193 -12.54 -1.34 0.37
CA ILE A 193 -11.82 -0.12 0.76
C ILE A 193 -10.76 0.32 -0.25
N SER A 194 -10.30 -0.58 -1.14
CA SER A 194 -9.31 -0.27 -2.17
C SER A 194 -9.91 0.58 -3.30
N LYS A 195 -9.30 1.73 -3.59
CA LYS A 195 -9.78 2.70 -4.59
C LYS A 195 -8.62 3.44 -5.26
N LEU A 196 -8.85 3.93 -6.48
CA LEU A 196 -7.98 4.93 -7.10
C LEU A 196 -8.07 6.27 -6.35
N PRO A 197 -7.07 7.18 -6.47
CA PRO A 197 -7.19 8.53 -5.95
C PRO A 197 -8.45 9.27 -6.41
N SER A 198 -8.78 9.25 -7.71
CA SER A 198 -9.98 9.91 -8.25
C SER A 198 -11.28 9.39 -7.64
N GLU A 199 -11.39 8.08 -7.43
CA GLU A 199 -12.55 7.45 -6.79
C GLU A 199 -12.62 7.80 -5.30
N SER A 200 -11.47 7.79 -4.61
CA SER A 200 -11.35 8.13 -3.19
C SER A 200 -11.75 9.59 -2.94
N LEU A 201 -11.34 10.51 -3.81
CA LEU A 201 -11.70 11.92 -3.74
C LEU A 201 -13.21 12.10 -3.77
N ASN A 202 -13.90 11.43 -4.71
CA ASN A 202 -15.37 11.49 -4.79
C ASN A 202 -16.02 11.00 -3.50
N ILE A 203 -15.55 9.88 -2.93
CA ILE A 203 -16.07 9.34 -1.66
C ILE A 203 -15.89 10.34 -0.52
N LEU A 204 -14.72 10.97 -0.43
CA LEU A 204 -14.39 11.93 0.62
C LEU A 204 -15.17 13.24 0.50
N MET A 205 -15.51 13.66 -0.72
CA MET A 205 -16.31 14.86 -0.99
C MET A 205 -17.80 14.62 -0.76
N CYS A 206 -18.35 13.48 -1.20
CA CYS A 206 -19.77 13.15 -1.05
C CYS A 206 -20.18 12.87 0.39
N LYS A 207 -19.27 12.41 1.27
CA LYS A 207 -19.57 12.09 2.67
C LYS A 207 -19.59 13.32 3.61
N ASN A 208 -19.48 14.55 3.09
CA ASN A 208 -19.59 15.79 3.85
C ASN A 208 -20.96 16.48 3.68
N HIS A 209 -21.96 15.78 3.11
CA HIS A 209 -23.37 16.17 3.02
C HIS A 209 -24.22 15.15 3.76
#